data_AF-A0A841TXQ6-F1
#
_entry.id   AF-A0A841TXQ6-F1
#
_cell.length_a   1.000
_cell.length_b   1.000
_cell.length_c   1.000
_cell.angle_alpha   90.00
_cell.angle_beta   90.00
_cell.angle_gamma   90.00
#
_symmetry.space_group_name_H-M   'P 1'
#
loop_
_entity.id
_entity.type
_entity.pdbx_description
1 polymer ?
#
loop_
_entity_poly.entity_id
_entity_poly.type
_entity_poly.pdbx_seq_one_letter_code
_entity_poly.pdbx_strand_id
1 'polypeptide(L)'
;MAVVWLLTVFAAVYLVQRGAFRLWGAKGIRYERSFSAPYAFAGQRVTLNETLTNGKPLPLPWIRIETMMPSMLRFGSPGSEMAVSSGQLLQNHASLFSLPPFTKVRRKHEVLCAHRGVFRLSSLTCTFGDLLGTPAGTLALTADCEIAVLPAIREAARLPVSVRQFMQSSLGHPEAFREDHYQIAGIRAYRSGDSMKQVNWSATAKTGQLLVNKRESMVDNDAIVLLNAELLDAAENRRVPPEAFEEAVSFAASVIHHLMNSGGKAGLVFNGQAGERRDVPLRVEPRAGREHLFALLRLMAEFEPVVRRELAYVLEELAASGLRNANVLLISAFLTPKQRMLVDRLRQSGNRVETLLLYREAIA
;
A
#
# COMPACT_ATOMS: atom_id res chain seq x y z
N MET A 1 -46.49 13.87 51.60
CA MET A 1 -47.17 12.77 50.86
C MET A 1 -47.01 12.90 49.34
N ALA A 2 -47.36 14.03 48.72
CA ALA A 2 -47.25 14.20 47.25
C ALA A 2 -45.82 14.01 46.69
N VAL A 3 -44.80 14.54 47.38
CA VAL A 3 -43.39 14.41 46.97
C VAL A 3 -42.92 12.95 46.98
N VAL A 4 -43.29 12.18 48.01
CA VAL A 4 -42.92 10.77 48.12
C VAL A 4 -43.56 9.96 47.00
N TRP A 5 -44.82 10.25 46.66
CA TRP A 5 -45.53 9.58 45.56
C TRP A 5 -44.92 9.92 44.19
N LEU A 6 -44.50 11.17 43.98
CA LEU A 6 -43.85 11.58 42.74
C LEU A 6 -42.48 10.87 42.57
N LEU A 7 -41.70 10.77 43.65
CA LEU A 7 -40.42 10.07 43.66
C LEU A 7 -40.57 8.56 43.41
N THR A 8 -41.59 7.91 43.98
CA THR A 8 -41.82 6.47 43.76
C THR A 8 -42.27 6.19 42.33
N VAL A 9 -43.15 7.01 41.75
CA VAL A 9 -43.55 6.89 40.34
C VAL A 9 -42.35 7.11 39.43
N PHE A 10 -41.54 8.14 39.69
CA PHE A 10 -40.32 8.40 38.92
C PHE A 10 -39.34 7.22 38.99
N ALA A 11 -39.10 6.67 40.19
CA ALA A 11 -38.24 5.51 40.36
C ALA A 11 -38.76 4.27 39.63
N ALA A 12 -40.07 4.01 39.68
CA ALA A 12 -40.69 2.90 38.96
C ALA A 12 -40.56 3.07 37.43
N VAL A 13 -40.83 4.27 36.90
CA VAL A 13 -40.67 4.58 35.47
C VAL A 13 -39.22 4.42 35.04
N TYR A 14 -38.27 4.91 35.84
CA TYR A 14 -36.84 4.75 35.58
C TYR A 14 -36.42 3.27 35.55
N LEU A 15 -36.88 2.45 36.50
CA LEU A 15 -36.55 1.02 36.51
C LEU A 15 -37.11 0.27 35.30
N VAL A 16 -38.36 0.55 34.90
CA VAL A 16 -38.98 -0.03 33.70
C VAL A 16 -38.22 0.40 32.44
N GLN A 17 -37.91 1.69 32.32
CA GLN A 17 -37.15 2.24 31.21
C GLN A 17 -35.75 1.59 31.13
N ARG A 18 -35.03 1.50 32.25
CA ARG A 18 -33.71 0.89 32.31
C ARG A 18 -33.73 -0.59 31.95
N GLY A 19 -34.77 -1.32 32.39
CA GLY A 19 -35.01 -2.72 32.00
C GLY A 19 -35.21 -2.88 30.50
N ALA A 20 -36.04 -2.02 29.89
CA ALA A 20 -36.28 -2.04 28.45
C ALA A 20 -34.99 -1.78 27.64
N PHE A 21 -34.17 -0.80 28.05
CA PHE A 21 -32.90 -0.51 27.38
C PHE A 21 -31.88 -1.63 27.53
N ARG A 22 -31.81 -2.31 28.69
CA ARG A 22 -30.93 -3.48 28.88
C ARG A 22 -31.35 -4.67 28.01
N LEU A 23 -32.64 -4.94 27.90
CA LEU A 23 -33.16 -6.13 27.20
C LEU A 23 -33.27 -5.96 25.68
N TRP A 24 -33.61 -4.75 25.22
CA TRP A 24 -33.87 -4.47 23.81
C TRP A 24 -32.91 -3.48 23.16
N GLY A 25 -32.12 -2.73 23.94
CA GLY A 25 -31.22 -1.70 23.43
C GLY A 25 -30.21 -2.22 22.41
N ALA A 26 -29.58 -3.38 22.65
CA ALA A 26 -28.59 -3.97 21.75
C ALA A 26 -29.20 -4.62 20.48
N LYS A 27 -30.50 -4.95 20.50
CA LYS A 27 -31.14 -5.70 19.40
C LYS A 27 -31.39 -4.78 18.19
N GLY A 28 -31.27 -5.35 17.00
CA GLY A 28 -31.63 -4.65 15.76
C GLY A 28 -30.75 -3.45 15.40
N ILE A 29 -29.59 -3.28 16.03
CA ILE A 29 -28.59 -2.29 15.60
C ILE A 29 -27.77 -2.90 14.47
N ARG A 30 -27.64 -2.19 13.35
CA ARG A 30 -26.73 -2.55 12.26
C ARG A 30 -25.82 -1.38 11.95
N TYR A 31 -24.54 -1.67 11.76
CA TYR A 31 -23.55 -0.69 11.36
C TYR A 31 -22.82 -1.19 10.11
N GLU A 32 -22.68 -0.32 9.13
CA GLU A 32 -21.95 -0.55 7.88
C GLU A 32 -20.98 0.60 7.67
N ARG A 33 -19.78 0.32 7.16
CA ARG A 33 -18.82 1.35 6.77
C ARG A 33 -18.15 1.04 5.44
N SER A 34 -17.83 2.07 4.67
CA SER A 34 -17.11 1.95 3.42
C SER A 34 -16.32 3.21 3.07
N PHE A 35 -15.12 3.04 2.50
CA PHE A 35 -14.40 4.15 1.88
C PHE A 35 -15.01 4.49 0.51
N SER A 36 -14.92 5.76 0.12
CA SER A 36 -15.37 6.25 -1.20
C SER A 36 -14.60 5.64 -2.37
N ALA A 37 -13.38 5.15 -2.12
CA ALA A 37 -12.52 4.52 -3.10
C ALA A 37 -11.77 3.33 -2.44
N PRO A 38 -11.46 2.25 -3.20
CA PRO A 38 -10.71 1.11 -2.68
C PRO A 38 -9.23 1.43 -2.42
N TYR A 39 -8.71 2.51 -3.02
CA TYR A 39 -7.35 2.98 -2.81
C TYR A 39 -7.27 4.51 -2.91
N ALA A 40 -6.21 5.08 -2.37
CA ALA A 40 -5.84 6.49 -2.52
C ALA A 40 -4.31 6.62 -2.50
N PHE A 41 -3.77 7.71 -3.02
CA PHE A 41 -2.35 8.00 -2.86
C PHE A 41 -2.08 8.72 -1.54
N ALA A 42 -0.93 8.48 -0.91
CA ALA A 42 -0.51 9.20 0.27
C ALA A 42 -0.53 10.73 0.01
N GLY A 43 -1.08 11.48 0.96
CA GLY A 43 -1.39 12.90 0.88
C GLY A 43 -2.78 13.23 0.35
N GLN A 44 -3.51 12.27 -0.25
CA GLN A 44 -4.87 12.50 -0.73
C GLN A 44 -5.92 12.33 0.38
N ARG A 45 -7.11 12.87 0.11
CA ARG A 45 -8.27 12.75 1.00
C ARG A 45 -9.28 11.76 0.41
N VAL A 46 -9.88 10.96 1.27
CA VAL A 46 -10.98 10.06 0.95
C VAL A 46 -12.13 10.27 1.92
N THR A 47 -13.32 9.79 1.57
CA THR A 47 -14.47 9.83 2.47
C THR A 47 -14.71 8.46 3.07
N LEU A 48 -14.74 8.37 4.40
CA LEU A 48 -15.30 7.22 5.11
C LEU A 48 -16.80 7.44 5.31
N ASN A 49 -17.61 6.58 4.71
CA ASN A 49 -19.06 6.59 4.86
C ASN A 49 -19.44 5.60 5.95
N GLU A 50 -20.07 6.10 7.01
CA GLU A 50 -20.62 5.28 8.10
C GLU A 50 -22.15 5.29 8.01
N THR A 51 -22.78 4.13 8.12
CA THR A 51 -24.24 3.98 8.11
C THR A 51 -24.66 3.19 9.33
N LEU A 52 -25.47 3.80 10.19
CA LEU A 52 -25.99 3.21 11.41
C LEU A 52 -27.51 3.10 11.32
N THR A 53 -28.05 1.91 11.57
CA THR A 53 -29.48 1.61 11.42
C THR A 53 -30.04 1.09 12.74
N ASN A 54 -31.15 1.68 13.18
CA ASN A 54 -31.94 1.20 14.31
C ASN A 54 -33.19 0.48 13.80
N GLY A 55 -33.17 -0.85 13.76
CA GLY A 55 -34.27 -1.67 13.26
C GLY A 55 -35.36 -1.99 14.28
N LYS A 56 -35.51 -1.19 15.35
CA LYS A 56 -36.45 -1.45 16.45
C LYS A 56 -37.26 -0.20 16.82
N PRO A 57 -38.40 -0.37 17.53
CA PRO A 57 -39.23 0.73 17.98
C PRO A 57 -38.61 1.53 19.14
N LEU A 58 -37.67 0.93 19.89
CA LEU A 58 -36.99 1.61 20.99
C LEU A 58 -35.99 2.65 20.43
N PRO A 59 -36.16 3.96 20.69
CA PRO A 59 -35.18 4.96 20.32
C PRO A 59 -33.90 4.79 21.16
N LEU A 60 -32.75 5.12 20.57
CA LEU A 60 -31.49 5.25 21.29
C LEU A 60 -31.14 6.74 21.33
N PRO A 61 -31.36 7.43 22.46
CA PRO A 61 -31.09 8.87 22.58
C PRO A 61 -29.65 9.20 22.27
N TRP A 62 -28.74 8.32 22.71
CA TRP A 62 -27.34 8.37 22.38
C TRP A 62 -26.78 6.96 22.17
N ILE A 63 -25.88 6.87 21.21
CA ILE A 63 -25.07 5.70 20.89
C ILE A 63 -23.68 6.19 20.51
N ARG A 64 -22.67 5.68 21.19
CA ARG A 64 -21.27 6.00 20.98
C ARG A 64 -20.61 4.82 20.29
N ILE A 65 -20.04 5.08 19.13
CA ILE A 65 -19.29 4.11 18.33
C ILE A 65 -17.82 4.45 18.48
N GLU A 66 -17.04 3.51 18.98
CA GLU A 66 -15.60 3.61 19.13
C GLU A 66 -14.91 2.63 18.20
N THR A 67 -14.01 3.13 17.38
CA THR A 67 -13.18 2.32 16.49
C THR A 67 -11.74 2.72 16.69
N MET A 68 -10.88 1.73 16.91
CA MET A 68 -9.43 1.95 16.85
C MET A 68 -9.01 2.08 15.40
N MET A 69 -8.36 3.19 15.07
CA MET A 69 -7.89 3.48 13.72
C MET A 69 -6.40 3.80 13.74
N PRO A 70 -5.64 3.48 12.68
CA PRO A 70 -4.26 3.93 12.55
C PRO A 70 -4.18 5.47 12.54
N SER A 71 -3.20 6.03 13.25
CA SER A 71 -2.93 7.48 13.29
C SER A 71 -2.55 8.07 11.92
N MET A 72 -2.16 7.21 10.99
CA MET A 72 -1.85 7.53 9.59
C MET A 72 -3.08 8.00 8.79
N LEU A 73 -4.28 7.64 9.23
CA LEU A 73 -5.55 8.10 8.64
C LEU A 73 -6.06 9.29 9.47
N ARG A 74 -5.77 10.52 9.07
CA ARG A 74 -6.12 11.70 9.87
C ARG A 74 -7.55 12.17 9.56
N PHE A 75 -8.40 12.24 10.57
CA PHE A 75 -9.78 12.72 10.43
C PHE A 75 -9.83 14.24 10.65
N GLY A 76 -10.55 14.97 9.79
CA GLY A 76 -10.54 16.43 9.79
C GLY A 76 -11.91 17.11 9.92
N SER A 77 -12.18 17.70 11.09
CA SER A 77 -12.56 19.12 11.25
C SER A 77 -12.44 19.52 12.74
N PRO A 78 -11.80 20.65 13.08
CA PRO A 78 -11.57 21.13 14.45
C PRO A 78 -12.83 21.75 15.12
N GLY A 79 -14.00 21.16 14.90
CA GLY A 79 -15.28 21.71 15.39
C GLY A 79 -16.41 20.69 15.60
N SER A 80 -16.18 19.42 15.31
CA SER A 80 -17.09 18.34 15.72
C SER A 80 -16.61 17.77 17.05
N GLU A 81 -17.51 17.61 18.01
CA GLU A 81 -17.32 16.95 19.31
C GLU A 81 -16.81 15.50 19.15
N MET A 82 -15.57 15.34 18.72
CA MET A 82 -14.88 14.08 18.52
C MET A 82 -13.69 14.09 19.46
N ALA A 83 -13.78 13.29 20.53
CA ALA A 83 -12.67 13.07 21.44
C ALA A 83 -11.63 12.17 20.75
N VAL A 84 -10.74 12.76 19.96
CA VAL A 84 -9.61 12.06 19.33
C VAL A 84 -8.49 11.94 20.37
N SER A 85 -8.41 10.80 21.05
CA SER A 85 -7.24 10.45 21.85
C SER A 85 -6.20 9.80 20.94
N SER A 86 -5.11 10.51 20.66
CA SER A 86 -4.03 10.02 19.80
C SER A 86 -2.98 9.28 20.62
N GLY A 87 -2.83 7.97 20.42
CA GLY A 87 -1.60 7.25 20.75
C GLY A 87 -0.59 7.34 19.60
N GLN A 88 0.65 6.89 19.82
CA GLN A 88 1.73 6.97 18.81
C GLN A 88 1.45 6.18 17.51
N LEU A 89 0.56 5.18 17.54
CA LEU A 89 0.26 4.30 16.39
C LEU A 89 -1.24 4.22 16.08
N LEU A 90 -2.08 4.20 17.12
CA LEU A 90 -3.53 4.09 17.02
C LEU A 90 -4.18 5.33 17.65
N GLN A 91 -5.28 5.76 17.05
CA GLN A 91 -6.18 6.77 17.60
C GLN A 91 -7.56 6.16 17.83
N ASN A 92 -8.23 6.59 18.89
CA ASN A 92 -9.64 6.22 19.10
C ASN A 92 -10.52 7.21 18.33
N HIS A 93 -11.24 6.71 17.33
CA HIS A 93 -12.27 7.48 16.63
C HIS A 93 -13.62 7.18 17.27
N ALA A 94 -14.13 8.15 18.03
CA ALA A 94 -15.42 8.06 18.72
C ALA A 94 -16.48 8.93 18.02
N SER A 95 -17.54 8.30 17.51
CA SER A 95 -18.69 8.98 16.91
C SER A 95 -19.92 8.82 17.82
N LEU A 96 -20.51 9.95 18.23
CA LEU A 96 -21.79 9.98 18.94
C LEU A 96 -22.94 10.19 17.95
N PHE A 97 -24.01 9.40 18.08
CA PHE A 97 -25.25 9.55 17.29
C PHE A 97 -26.49 9.48 18.19
N SER A 98 -27.58 10.05 17.69
CA SER A 98 -28.93 9.78 18.19
C SER A 98 -29.68 8.99 17.13
N LEU A 99 -30.33 7.89 17.52
CA LEU A 99 -31.05 7.01 16.60
C LEU A 99 -32.52 6.90 17.01
N PRO A 100 -33.41 7.60 16.30
CA PRO A 100 -34.84 7.40 16.44
C PRO A 100 -35.27 5.97 16.04
N PRO A 101 -36.53 5.60 16.32
CA PRO A 101 -37.08 4.31 15.92
C PRO A 101 -37.01 4.11 14.40
N PHE A 102 -36.69 2.90 13.95
CA PHE A 102 -36.69 2.51 12.52
C PHE A 102 -35.91 3.44 11.58
N THR A 103 -34.90 4.14 12.10
CA THR A 103 -34.17 5.18 11.37
C THR A 103 -32.78 4.70 10.95
N LYS A 104 -32.33 5.20 9.80
CA LYS A 104 -30.97 5.02 9.28
C LYS A 104 -30.27 6.37 9.23
N VAL A 105 -29.15 6.50 9.93
CA VAL A 105 -28.30 7.70 9.94
C VAL A 105 -27.04 7.40 9.12
N ARG A 106 -26.68 8.31 8.22
CA ARG A 106 -25.43 8.23 7.46
C ARG A 106 -24.55 9.42 7.79
N ARG A 107 -23.27 9.18 8.06
CA ARG A 107 -22.26 10.22 8.25
C ARG A 107 -21.11 10.01 7.28
N LYS A 108 -20.60 11.11 6.75
CA LYS A 108 -19.43 11.14 5.87
C LYS A 108 -18.30 11.81 6.63
N HIS A 109 -17.16 11.13 6.73
CA HIS A 109 -15.97 11.65 7.37
C HIS A 109 -14.90 11.85 6.31
N GLU A 110 -14.32 13.05 6.27
CA GLU A 110 -13.15 13.29 5.43
C GLU A 110 -11.90 12.77 6.16
N VAL A 111 -11.15 11.93 5.46
CA VAL A 111 -9.95 11.25 5.97
C VAL A 111 -8.78 11.61 5.07
N LEU A 112 -7.77 12.24 5.65
CA LEU A 112 -6.49 12.48 5.02
C LEU A 112 -5.60 11.24 5.19
N CYS A 113 -5.19 10.65 4.08
CA CYS A 113 -4.27 9.53 4.05
C CYS A 113 -2.83 10.04 4.20
N ALA A 114 -2.34 10.25 5.42
CA ALA A 114 -1.05 10.90 5.65
C ALA A 114 0.15 10.03 5.27
N HIS A 115 0.09 8.72 5.52
CA HIS A 115 1.15 7.76 5.19
C HIS A 115 0.60 6.60 4.37
N ARG A 116 1.47 6.01 3.54
CA ARG A 116 1.15 4.80 2.77
C ARG A 116 0.94 3.61 3.71
N GLY A 117 0.16 2.63 3.26
CA GLY A 117 -0.17 1.46 4.07
C GLY A 117 -1.47 0.81 3.60
N VAL A 118 -1.62 -0.49 3.89
CA VAL A 118 -2.91 -1.18 3.75
C VAL A 118 -3.57 -1.19 5.13
N PHE A 119 -4.64 -0.41 5.28
CA PHE A 119 -5.33 -0.24 6.56
C PHE A 119 -6.63 -1.03 6.56
N ARG A 120 -6.73 -2.00 7.48
CA ARG A 120 -7.93 -2.80 7.73
C ARG A 120 -8.61 -2.35 9.00
N LEU A 121 -9.89 -2.04 8.90
CA LEU A 121 -10.76 -1.71 10.02
C LEU A 121 -11.76 -2.85 10.15
N SER A 122 -11.71 -3.63 11.24
CA SER A 122 -12.57 -4.82 11.42
C SER A 122 -13.60 -4.67 12.54
N SER A 123 -13.14 -4.37 13.76
CA SER A 123 -13.99 -4.30 14.94
C SER A 123 -14.36 -2.86 15.33
N LEU A 124 -15.50 -2.74 16.00
CA LEU A 124 -15.91 -1.52 16.68
C LEU A 124 -16.70 -1.87 17.94
N THR A 125 -16.59 -1.00 18.93
CA THR A 125 -17.33 -1.09 20.18
C THR A 125 -18.42 -0.04 20.17
N CYS A 126 -19.64 -0.48 20.42
CA CYS A 126 -20.81 0.37 20.48
C CYS A 126 -21.32 0.42 21.93
N THR A 127 -21.33 1.60 22.53
CA THR A 127 -21.94 1.82 23.85
C THR A 127 -23.20 2.65 23.66
N PHE A 128 -24.32 2.20 24.22
CA PHE A 128 -25.59 2.92 24.16
C PHE A 128 -26.17 3.07 25.55
N GLY A 129 -27.06 4.03 25.71
CA GLY A 129 -27.69 4.24 27.00
C GLY A 129 -29.02 4.96 26.92
N ASP A 130 -29.49 5.32 28.11
CA ASP A 130 -30.82 5.86 28.31
C ASP A 130 -30.89 7.39 28.18
N LEU A 131 -32.11 7.90 28.31
CA LEU A 131 -32.43 9.33 28.26
C LEU A 131 -31.76 10.14 29.38
N LEU A 132 -31.36 9.49 30.49
CA LEU A 132 -30.66 10.14 31.60
C LEU A 132 -29.13 10.12 31.41
N GLY A 133 -28.64 9.63 30.25
CA GLY A 133 -27.20 9.54 29.97
C GLY A 133 -26.54 8.32 30.61
N THR A 134 -27.29 7.40 31.22
CA THR A 134 -26.73 6.23 31.89
C THR A 134 -26.42 5.14 30.86
N PRO A 135 -25.19 4.59 30.85
CA PRO A 135 -24.87 3.47 29.98
C PRO A 135 -25.77 2.27 30.29
N ALA A 136 -26.46 1.76 29.26
CA ALA A 136 -27.36 0.62 29.38
C ALA A 136 -26.70 -0.68 28.93
N GLY A 137 -25.76 -0.61 27.98
CA GLY A 137 -25.01 -1.78 27.52
C GLY A 137 -23.94 -1.44 26.48
N THR A 138 -23.12 -2.46 26.19
CA THR A 138 -22.07 -2.42 25.18
C THR A 138 -22.26 -3.59 24.22
N LEU A 139 -22.06 -3.34 22.93
CA LEU A 139 -22.15 -4.30 21.85
C LEU A 139 -20.86 -4.25 21.03
N ALA A 140 -20.20 -5.39 20.84
CA ALA A 140 -19.14 -5.51 19.85
C ALA A 140 -19.78 -5.82 18.49
N LEU A 141 -19.47 -5.01 17.48
CA LEU A 141 -19.89 -5.23 16.10
C LEU A 141 -18.66 -5.42 15.23
N THR A 142 -18.83 -6.17 14.15
CA THR A 142 -17.83 -6.30 13.08
C THR A 142 -18.36 -5.59 11.84
N ALA A 143 -17.50 -4.81 11.21
CA ALA A 143 -17.80 -4.12 9.97
C ALA A 143 -16.50 -3.96 9.20
N ASP A 144 -16.14 -4.97 8.41
CA ASP A 144 -14.85 -5.00 7.75
C ASP A 144 -14.78 -3.98 6.61
N CYS A 145 -13.72 -3.18 6.61
CA CYS A 145 -13.42 -2.25 5.54
C CYS A 145 -11.90 -2.10 5.39
N GLU A 146 -11.42 -2.06 4.15
CA GLU A 146 -10.01 -1.91 3.82
C GLU A 146 -9.82 -0.70 2.91
N ILE A 147 -8.71 0.02 3.11
CA ILE A 147 -8.20 0.99 2.16
C ILE A 147 -6.71 0.76 1.92
N ALA A 148 -6.31 0.71 0.65
CA ALA A 148 -4.91 0.71 0.26
C ALA A 148 -4.44 2.14 -0.01
N VAL A 149 -3.59 2.69 0.86
CA VAL A 149 -2.92 3.97 0.62
C VAL A 149 -1.61 3.71 -0.10
N LEU A 150 -1.60 4.00 -1.39
CA LEU A 150 -0.45 3.84 -2.29
C LEU A 150 0.63 4.90 -2.00
N PRO A 151 1.91 4.64 -2.29
CA PRO A 151 2.97 5.63 -2.16
C PRO A 151 2.68 6.91 -2.95
N ALA A 152 3.04 8.07 -2.42
CA ALA A 152 2.85 9.35 -3.13
C ALA A 152 3.65 9.38 -4.44
N ILE A 153 2.99 9.78 -5.52
CA ILE A 153 3.59 9.95 -6.84
C ILE A 153 4.02 11.41 -7.01
N ARG A 154 5.32 11.62 -7.24
CA ARG A 154 5.91 12.92 -7.53
C ARG A 154 5.80 13.20 -9.03
N GLU A 155 5.62 14.48 -9.38
CA GLU A 155 5.68 14.92 -10.77
C GLU A 155 7.05 14.59 -11.38
N ALA A 156 7.06 14.13 -12.64
CA ALA A 156 8.30 13.73 -13.32
C ALA A 156 9.36 14.85 -13.34
N ALA A 157 8.93 16.12 -13.45
CA ALA A 157 9.80 17.29 -13.44
C ALA A 157 10.57 17.48 -12.11
N ARG A 158 10.03 16.97 -11.00
CA ARG A 158 10.65 17.05 -9.67
C ARG A 158 11.62 15.91 -9.37
N LEU A 159 11.68 14.89 -10.22
CA LEU A 159 12.65 13.80 -10.09
C LEU A 159 14.06 14.27 -10.46
N PRO A 160 15.14 13.77 -9.84
CA PRO A 160 16.51 14.13 -10.22
C PRO A 160 16.80 13.90 -11.71
N VAL A 161 17.68 14.73 -12.28
CA VAL A 161 18.04 14.69 -13.71
C VAL A 161 18.49 13.28 -14.12
N SER A 162 19.34 12.63 -13.32
CA SER A 162 19.87 11.31 -13.63
C SER A 162 18.79 10.23 -13.67
N VAL A 163 17.80 10.32 -12.77
CA VAL A 163 16.62 9.44 -12.76
C VAL A 163 15.75 9.66 -13.98
N ARG A 164 15.55 10.92 -14.41
CA ARG A 164 14.81 11.22 -15.65
C ARG A 164 15.53 10.67 -16.89
N GLN A 165 16.85 10.81 -16.96
CA GLN A 165 17.66 10.25 -18.04
C GLN A 165 17.61 8.71 -18.03
N PHE A 166 17.62 8.09 -16.86
CA PHE A 166 17.41 6.65 -16.71
C PHE A 166 16.04 6.22 -17.27
N MET A 167 14.95 6.92 -16.91
CA MET A 167 13.63 6.59 -17.45
C MET A 167 13.60 6.72 -18.98
N GLN A 168 14.16 7.80 -19.53
CA GLN A 168 14.21 8.02 -20.98
C GLN A 168 14.98 6.91 -21.70
N SER A 169 16.10 6.45 -21.15
CA SER A 169 16.84 5.34 -21.74
C SER A 169 16.11 4.01 -21.66
N SER A 170 15.37 3.80 -20.58
CA SER A 170 14.58 2.57 -20.37
C SER A 170 13.29 2.55 -21.18
N LEU A 171 12.95 3.64 -21.90
CA LEU A 171 11.78 3.65 -22.78
C LEU A 171 12.10 3.17 -24.19
N GLY A 172 13.36 2.92 -24.50
CA GLY A 172 13.80 2.60 -25.85
C GLY A 172 13.61 3.80 -26.78
N HIS A 173 14.68 4.27 -27.39
CA HIS A 173 14.47 4.99 -28.64
C HIS A 173 13.99 3.93 -29.64
N PRO A 174 12.92 4.16 -30.42
CA PRO A 174 12.77 3.44 -31.66
C PRO A 174 13.98 3.85 -32.51
N GLU A 175 15.07 3.09 -32.45
CA GLU A 175 16.07 3.11 -33.51
C GLU A 175 15.35 2.59 -34.76
N ALA A 176 14.64 3.49 -35.42
CA ALA A 176 14.30 3.35 -36.81
C ALA A 176 15.64 3.11 -37.53
N PHE A 177 15.76 1.94 -38.18
CA PHE A 177 16.97 1.37 -38.76
C PHE A 177 17.87 0.52 -37.85
N ARG A 178 17.34 -0.65 -37.45
CA ARG A 178 18.12 -1.88 -37.52
C ARG A 178 17.26 -3.00 -38.10
N GLU A 179 17.12 -2.98 -39.41
CA GLU A 179 16.81 -4.19 -40.16
C GLU A 179 17.94 -5.21 -39.92
N ASP A 180 17.54 -6.48 -39.82
CA ASP A 180 18.40 -7.66 -39.93
C ASP A 180 19.41 -7.93 -38.79
N HIS A 181 18.96 -8.70 -37.79
CA HIS A 181 19.29 -10.13 -37.64
C HIS A 181 18.67 -10.63 -36.31
N TYR A 182 17.51 -11.29 -36.39
CA TYR A 182 16.92 -11.98 -35.23
C TYR A 182 17.71 -13.27 -34.96
N GLN A 183 18.69 -13.21 -34.06
CA GLN A 183 19.41 -14.42 -33.66
C GLN A 183 18.49 -15.31 -32.80
N ILE A 184 18.29 -16.56 -33.26
CA ILE A 184 17.58 -17.60 -32.52
C ILE A 184 18.54 -18.11 -31.45
N ALA A 185 18.30 -17.73 -30.19
CA ALA A 185 19.09 -18.15 -29.03
C ALA A 185 18.84 -19.61 -28.62
N GLY A 186 17.73 -20.21 -29.07
CA GLY A 186 17.44 -21.62 -28.85
C GLY A 186 16.00 -22.01 -29.21
N ILE A 187 15.60 -23.21 -28.80
CA ILE A 187 14.26 -23.76 -29.03
C ILE A 187 13.71 -24.25 -27.69
N ARG A 188 12.45 -23.97 -27.38
CA ARG A 188 11.78 -24.46 -26.17
C ARG A 188 10.39 -25.02 -26.47
N ALA A 189 9.86 -25.83 -25.55
CA ALA A 189 8.47 -26.29 -25.62
C ALA A 189 7.48 -25.13 -25.57
N TYR A 190 6.42 -25.23 -26.38
CA TYR A 190 5.28 -24.32 -26.39
C TYR A 190 4.57 -24.35 -25.03
N ARG A 191 4.21 -23.16 -24.53
CA ARG A 191 3.39 -22.98 -23.33
C ARG A 191 2.12 -22.25 -23.69
N SER A 192 1.05 -22.54 -22.96
CA SER A 192 -0.23 -21.84 -23.15
C SER A 192 -0.02 -20.33 -22.92
N GLY A 193 -0.27 -19.53 -23.96
CA GLY A 193 0.02 -18.08 -23.99
C GLY A 193 1.07 -17.66 -25.03
N ASP A 194 1.83 -18.60 -25.59
CA ASP A 194 2.77 -18.31 -26.67
C ASP A 194 2.03 -18.06 -28.00
N SER A 195 2.51 -17.12 -28.81
CA SER A 195 1.90 -16.82 -30.11
C SER A 195 2.22 -17.92 -31.13
N MET A 196 1.21 -18.37 -31.89
CA MET A 196 1.40 -19.35 -32.98
C MET A 196 2.40 -18.88 -34.06
N LYS A 197 2.62 -17.57 -34.19
CA LYS A 197 3.64 -16.99 -35.11
C LYS A 197 5.08 -17.30 -34.68
N GLN A 198 5.28 -17.68 -33.42
CA GLN A 198 6.60 -17.97 -32.85
C GLN A 198 6.96 -19.46 -32.91
N VAL A 199 6.00 -20.31 -33.33
CA VAL A 199 6.20 -21.76 -33.48
C VAL A 199 7.24 -22.03 -34.56
N ASN A 200 8.27 -22.78 -34.20
CA ASN A 200 9.21 -23.32 -35.15
C ASN A 200 8.62 -24.59 -35.77
N TRP A 201 7.96 -24.44 -36.91
CA TRP A 201 7.32 -25.55 -37.61
C TRP A 201 8.29 -26.63 -38.06
N SER A 202 9.55 -26.30 -38.38
CA SER A 202 10.54 -27.30 -38.79
C SER A 202 10.99 -28.16 -37.62
N ALA A 203 11.20 -27.58 -36.44
CA ALA A 203 11.53 -28.33 -35.23
C ALA A 203 10.33 -29.12 -34.69
N THR A 204 9.13 -28.53 -34.78
CA THR A 204 7.87 -29.18 -34.40
C THR A 204 7.59 -30.41 -35.28
N ALA A 205 7.82 -30.30 -36.60
CA ALA A 205 7.64 -31.42 -37.52
C ALA A 205 8.58 -32.61 -37.25
N LYS A 206 9.80 -32.35 -36.76
CA LYS A 206 10.79 -33.40 -36.45
C LYS A 206 10.54 -34.10 -35.10
N THR A 207 9.98 -33.38 -34.12
CA THR A 207 9.84 -33.87 -32.74
C THR A 207 8.41 -34.28 -32.38
N GLY A 208 7.42 -33.89 -33.19
CA GLY A 208 6.00 -34.12 -32.92
C GLY A 208 5.43 -33.29 -31.76
N GLN A 209 6.24 -32.41 -31.16
CA GLN A 209 5.85 -31.53 -30.06
C GLN A 209 5.91 -30.08 -30.54
N LEU A 210 4.95 -29.25 -30.13
CA LEU A 210 4.97 -27.81 -30.47
C LEU A 210 6.18 -27.16 -29.82
N LEU A 211 7.11 -26.70 -30.66
CA LEU A 211 8.33 -26.02 -30.26
C LEU A 211 8.33 -24.58 -30.75
N VAL A 212 8.83 -23.66 -29.93
CA VAL A 212 8.85 -22.22 -30.18
C VAL A 212 10.30 -21.74 -30.25
N ASN A 213 10.61 -20.87 -31.21
CA ASN A 213 11.92 -20.22 -31.30
C ASN A 213 12.12 -19.30 -30.09
N LYS A 214 13.11 -19.60 -29.25
CA LYS A 214 13.60 -18.69 -28.21
C LYS A 214 14.51 -17.67 -28.90
N ARG A 215 13.99 -16.46 -29.12
CA ARG A 215 14.78 -15.34 -29.64
C ARG A 215 15.61 -14.75 -28.51
N GLU A 216 16.84 -14.36 -28.79
CA GLU A 216 17.53 -13.40 -27.92
C GLU A 216 16.75 -12.09 -28.04
N SER A 217 16.13 -11.64 -26.94
CA SER A 217 15.40 -10.38 -26.94
C SER A 217 16.44 -9.28 -27.20
N MET A 218 16.36 -8.64 -28.36
CA MET A 218 17.14 -7.45 -28.66
C MET A 218 16.65 -6.36 -27.69
N VAL A 219 17.40 -6.16 -26.60
CA VAL A 219 17.21 -5.13 -25.56
C VAL A 219 15.74 -4.97 -25.13
N ASP A 220 15.22 -5.91 -24.33
CA ASP A 220 14.09 -5.56 -23.49
C ASP A 220 14.57 -4.41 -22.59
N ASN A 221 14.07 -3.18 -22.82
CA ASN A 221 14.39 -2.00 -22.01
C ASN A 221 13.74 -2.08 -20.62
N ASP A 222 13.66 -3.28 -20.07
CA ASP A 222 13.08 -3.60 -18.79
C ASP A 222 13.85 -2.86 -17.70
N ALA A 223 13.15 -1.98 -17.00
CA ALA A 223 13.72 -1.32 -15.84
C ALA A 223 13.47 -2.18 -14.60
N ILE A 224 14.53 -2.45 -13.86
CA ILE A 224 14.46 -3.05 -12.53
C ILE A 224 14.70 -1.94 -11.52
N VAL A 225 13.68 -1.60 -10.73
CA VAL A 225 13.84 -0.68 -9.60
C VAL A 225 14.24 -1.50 -8.39
N LEU A 226 15.45 -1.29 -7.88
CA LEU A 226 15.93 -1.92 -6.66
C LEU A 226 15.88 -0.92 -5.52
N LEU A 227 15.04 -1.21 -4.53
CA LEU A 227 14.87 -0.38 -3.34
C LEU A 227 15.60 -1.01 -2.14
N ASN A 228 16.41 -0.21 -1.46
CA ASN A 228 17.09 -0.62 -0.24
C ASN A 228 16.28 -0.24 1.02
N ALA A 229 16.13 -1.18 1.95
CA ALA A 229 15.53 -1.00 3.27
C ALA A 229 16.55 -0.64 4.37
N GLU A 230 17.85 -0.69 4.10
CA GLU A 230 18.88 -0.40 5.11
C GLU A 230 18.91 1.09 5.47
N LEU A 231 18.74 1.38 6.76
CA LEU A 231 18.82 2.74 7.33
C LEU A 231 19.96 2.90 8.34
N LEU A 232 20.70 1.83 8.66
CA LEU A 232 21.86 1.88 9.55
C LEU A 232 23.13 1.56 8.77
N ASP A 233 23.98 2.55 8.62
CA ASP A 233 25.31 2.40 8.08
C ASP A 233 26.26 2.03 9.23
N ALA A 234 26.47 0.72 9.42
CA ALA A 234 27.31 0.22 10.50
C ALA A 234 28.79 0.61 10.33
N ALA A 235 29.26 0.85 9.10
CA ALA A 235 30.65 1.21 8.84
C ALA A 235 30.97 2.64 9.28
N GLU A 236 30.03 3.56 9.05
CA GLU A 236 30.13 4.98 9.42
C GLU A 236 29.43 5.29 10.77
N ASN A 237 28.90 4.27 11.45
CA ASN A 237 28.04 4.39 12.64
C ASN A 237 26.92 5.45 12.48
N ARG A 238 26.30 5.48 11.30
CA ARG A 238 25.34 6.52 10.91
C ARG A 238 23.94 5.93 10.77
N ARG A 239 22.96 6.53 11.46
CA ARG A 239 21.54 6.16 11.36
C ARG A 239 20.78 7.19 10.53
N VAL A 240 20.15 6.71 9.47
CA VAL A 240 19.31 7.52 8.57
C VAL A 240 17.89 7.62 9.16
N PRO A 241 17.26 8.81 9.10
CA PRO A 241 15.87 8.99 9.52
C PRO A 241 14.90 8.08 8.74
N PRO A 242 13.86 7.51 9.38
CA PRO A 242 12.82 6.71 8.70
C PRO A 242 12.13 7.45 7.55
N GLU A 243 12.05 8.78 7.61
CA GLU A 243 11.50 9.64 6.57
C GLU A 243 12.21 9.45 5.22
N ALA A 244 13.53 9.18 5.23
CA ALA A 244 14.28 8.92 4.00
C ALA A 244 13.80 7.65 3.30
N PHE A 245 13.33 6.65 4.04
CA PHE A 245 12.73 5.45 3.47
C PHE A 245 11.38 5.77 2.81
N GLU A 246 10.55 6.59 3.45
CA GLU A 246 9.28 7.06 2.88
C GLU A 246 9.50 7.80 1.56
N GLU A 247 10.55 8.64 1.51
CA GLU A 247 10.99 9.29 0.29
C GLU A 247 11.47 8.29 -0.76
N ALA A 248 12.25 7.29 -0.38
CA ALA A 248 12.75 6.25 -1.27
C ALA A 248 11.62 5.49 -1.96
N VAL A 249 10.60 5.10 -1.19
CA VAL A 249 9.43 4.41 -1.72
C VAL A 249 8.63 5.33 -2.64
N SER A 250 8.47 6.61 -2.29
CA SER A 250 7.82 7.60 -3.15
C SER A 250 8.58 7.80 -4.47
N PHE A 251 9.91 7.87 -4.45
CA PHE A 251 10.74 7.95 -5.65
C PHE A 251 10.61 6.70 -6.52
N ALA A 252 10.73 5.50 -5.92
CA ALA A 252 10.56 4.23 -6.62
C ALA A 252 9.17 4.16 -7.30
N ALA A 253 8.11 4.52 -6.58
CA ALA A 253 6.75 4.48 -7.09
C ALA A 253 6.55 5.47 -8.24
N SER A 254 7.14 6.66 -8.12
CA SER A 254 7.09 7.70 -9.16
C SER A 254 7.78 7.23 -10.43
N VAL A 255 8.95 6.60 -10.32
CA VAL A 255 9.69 6.07 -11.47
C VAL A 255 8.89 4.97 -12.17
N ILE A 256 8.39 3.98 -11.41
CA ILE A 256 7.58 2.89 -11.96
C ILE A 256 6.33 3.46 -12.65
N HIS A 257 5.63 4.39 -12.00
CA HIS A 257 4.43 5.03 -12.54
C HIS A 257 4.69 5.74 -13.87
N HIS A 258 5.69 6.62 -13.93
CA HIS A 258 6.00 7.39 -15.14
C HIS A 258 6.55 6.52 -16.26
N LEU A 259 7.41 5.55 -15.93
CA LEU A 259 7.97 4.62 -16.90
C LEU A 259 6.87 3.76 -17.54
N MET A 260 6.00 3.15 -16.73
CA MET A 260 4.94 2.28 -17.24
C MET A 260 3.85 3.05 -17.99
N ASN A 261 3.52 4.27 -17.56
CA ASN A 261 2.58 5.13 -18.30
C ASN A 261 3.14 5.62 -19.64
N SER A 262 4.47 5.62 -19.78
CA SER A 262 5.16 5.94 -21.05
C SER A 262 5.34 4.72 -21.96
N GLY A 263 4.78 3.55 -21.60
CA GLY A 263 4.84 2.32 -22.39
C GLY A 263 6.00 1.38 -22.04
N GLY A 264 6.81 1.73 -21.04
CA GLY A 264 7.90 0.88 -20.56
C GLY A 264 7.43 -0.28 -19.69
N LYS A 265 8.36 -1.19 -19.39
CA LYS A 265 8.18 -2.31 -18.46
C LYS A 265 8.99 -2.06 -17.19
N ALA A 266 8.40 -2.36 -16.04
CA ALA A 266 9.05 -2.17 -14.74
C ALA A 266 8.95 -3.43 -13.89
N GLY A 267 10.08 -3.81 -13.30
CA GLY A 267 10.20 -4.79 -12.23
C GLY A 267 10.64 -4.12 -10.94
N LEU A 268 10.51 -4.85 -9.84
CA LEU A 268 10.82 -4.35 -8.50
C LEU A 268 11.64 -5.39 -7.74
N VAL A 269 12.73 -4.95 -7.13
CA VAL A 269 13.50 -5.74 -6.18
C VAL A 269 13.55 -4.99 -4.86
N PHE A 270 13.22 -5.67 -3.77
CA PHE A 270 13.22 -5.08 -2.44
C PHE A 270 13.78 -6.05 -1.41
N ASN A 271 14.71 -5.57 -0.57
CA ASN A 271 15.43 -6.39 0.40
C ASN A 271 14.86 -6.32 1.83
N GLY A 272 13.77 -5.59 2.04
CA GLY A 272 13.10 -5.45 3.32
C GLY A 272 11.82 -6.28 3.48
N GLN A 273 11.07 -6.00 4.55
CA GLN A 273 9.78 -6.62 4.84
C GLN A 273 8.65 -5.97 4.02
N ALA A 274 7.79 -6.80 3.41
CA ALA A 274 6.59 -6.37 2.71
C ALA A 274 5.36 -7.11 3.27
N GLY A 275 4.61 -6.50 4.18
CA GLY A 275 3.43 -7.12 4.80
C GLY A 275 3.76 -8.44 5.50
N GLU A 276 3.00 -9.51 5.23
CA GLU A 276 3.24 -10.86 5.78
C GLU A 276 4.11 -11.76 4.90
N ARG A 277 4.67 -11.20 3.82
CA ARG A 277 5.47 -11.97 2.85
C ARG A 277 6.75 -12.51 3.46
N ARG A 278 7.12 -13.72 3.01
CA ARG A 278 8.33 -14.44 3.40
C ARG A 278 9.36 -14.51 2.27
N ASP A 279 8.98 -14.20 1.04
CA ASP A 279 9.86 -14.12 -0.12
C ASP A 279 10.78 -12.89 0.00
N VAL A 280 12.03 -13.13 0.41
CA VAL A 280 13.04 -12.08 0.55
C VAL A 280 14.37 -12.54 -0.11
N PRO A 281 14.98 -11.75 -1.01
CA PRO A 281 14.48 -10.46 -1.49
C PRO A 281 13.21 -10.64 -2.32
N LEU A 282 12.28 -9.71 -2.15
CA LEU A 282 11.07 -9.64 -2.96
C LEU A 282 11.50 -9.31 -4.39
N ARG A 283 11.17 -10.17 -5.35
CA ARG A 283 11.48 -9.99 -6.77
C ARG A 283 10.21 -10.05 -7.58
N VAL A 284 9.94 -8.97 -8.31
CA VAL A 284 8.85 -8.89 -9.26
C VAL A 284 9.45 -8.62 -10.63
N GLU A 285 9.23 -9.57 -11.54
CA GLU A 285 9.75 -9.48 -12.91
C GLU A 285 9.16 -8.29 -13.67
N PRO A 286 9.95 -7.66 -14.56
CA PRO A 286 9.48 -6.57 -15.40
C PRO A 286 8.29 -6.96 -16.27
N ARG A 287 7.19 -6.20 -16.16
CA ARG A 287 6.02 -6.33 -17.02
C ARG A 287 5.44 -4.95 -17.33
N ALA A 288 4.64 -4.89 -18.39
CA ALA A 288 3.88 -3.71 -18.78
C ALA A 288 2.40 -3.87 -18.34
N GLY A 289 1.65 -2.77 -18.41
CA GLY A 289 0.19 -2.76 -18.23
C GLY A 289 -0.27 -2.19 -16.90
N ARG A 290 -1.51 -1.70 -16.89
CA ARG A 290 -2.10 -0.95 -15.76
C ARG A 290 -2.32 -1.83 -14.52
N GLU A 291 -2.70 -3.09 -14.71
CA GLU A 291 -2.87 -4.04 -13.60
C GLU A 291 -1.55 -4.32 -12.89
N HIS A 292 -0.47 -4.50 -13.66
CA HIS A 292 0.87 -4.69 -13.10
C HIS A 292 1.36 -3.44 -12.36
N LEU A 293 1.12 -2.24 -12.91
CA LEU A 293 1.43 -0.98 -12.24
C LEU A 293 0.71 -0.89 -10.89
N PHE A 294 -0.60 -1.15 -10.88
CA PHE A 294 -1.38 -1.13 -9.65
C PHE A 294 -0.90 -2.17 -8.64
N ALA A 295 -0.57 -3.39 -9.10
CA ALA A 295 -0.03 -4.45 -8.25
C ALA A 295 1.30 -4.05 -7.59
N LEU A 296 2.22 -3.43 -8.36
CA LEU A 296 3.48 -2.89 -7.83
C LEU A 296 3.24 -1.78 -6.79
N LEU A 297 2.39 -0.80 -7.09
CA LEU A 297 2.09 0.30 -6.16
C LEU A 297 1.43 -0.19 -4.88
N ARG A 298 0.51 -1.16 -4.97
CA ARG A 298 -0.14 -1.76 -3.80
C ARG A 298 0.86 -2.56 -2.96
N LEU A 299 1.77 -3.29 -3.60
CA LEU A 299 2.84 -4.01 -2.92
C LEU A 299 3.77 -3.05 -2.16
N MET A 300 4.11 -1.92 -2.77
CA MET A 300 4.93 -0.88 -2.14
C MET A 300 4.23 -0.16 -0.97
N ALA A 301 2.89 -0.20 -0.91
CA ALA A 301 2.16 0.30 0.25
C ALA A 301 2.45 -0.51 1.52
N GLU A 302 2.82 -1.79 1.39
CA GLU A 302 3.13 -2.69 2.51
C GLU A 302 4.62 -2.72 2.88
N PHE A 303 5.46 -1.89 2.24
CA PHE A 303 6.90 -1.87 2.49
C PHE A 303 7.25 -1.24 3.83
N GLU A 304 8.03 -1.97 4.63
CA GLU A 304 8.55 -1.54 5.91
C GLU A 304 10.08 -1.43 5.87
N PRO A 305 10.69 -0.47 6.60
CA PRO A 305 12.14 -0.30 6.70
C PRO A 305 12.78 -1.35 7.63
N VAL A 306 12.38 -2.61 7.48
CA VAL A 306 12.91 -3.76 8.23
C VAL A 306 13.72 -4.61 7.27
N VAL A 307 15.04 -4.59 7.44
CA VAL A 307 15.96 -5.36 6.59
C VAL A 307 15.76 -6.85 6.84
N ARG A 308 15.46 -7.60 5.78
CA ARG A 308 15.33 -9.06 5.81
C ARG A 308 16.48 -9.75 5.09
N ARG A 309 17.10 -9.07 4.12
CA ARG A 309 18.33 -9.48 3.46
C ARG A 309 19.23 -8.27 3.26
N GLU A 310 20.52 -8.44 3.54
CA GLU A 310 21.49 -7.37 3.26
C GLU A 310 21.55 -7.07 1.76
N LEU A 311 21.63 -5.78 1.42
CA LEU A 311 21.72 -5.31 0.05
C LEU A 311 22.93 -5.91 -0.68
N ALA A 312 24.06 -6.07 0.02
CA ALA A 312 25.26 -6.68 -0.57
C ALA A 312 24.98 -8.08 -1.12
N TYR A 313 24.23 -8.90 -0.39
CA TYR A 313 23.86 -10.23 -0.86
C TYR A 313 22.89 -10.17 -2.06
N VAL A 314 21.94 -9.25 -2.06
CA VAL A 314 21.02 -9.07 -3.19
C VAL A 314 21.78 -8.66 -4.46
N LEU A 315 22.76 -7.77 -4.34
CA LEU A 315 23.63 -7.36 -5.45
C LEU A 315 24.54 -8.50 -5.93
N GLU A 316 25.08 -9.31 -5.01
CA GLU A 316 25.86 -10.51 -5.35
C GLU A 316 25.02 -11.51 -6.15
N GLU A 317 23.79 -11.80 -5.73
CA GLU A 317 22.87 -12.66 -6.47
C GLU A 317 22.52 -12.10 -7.86
N LEU A 318 22.27 -10.79 -7.95
CA LEU A 318 22.00 -10.15 -9.25
C LEU A 318 23.21 -10.25 -10.18
N ALA A 319 24.42 -10.05 -9.66
CA ALA A 319 25.64 -10.22 -10.44
C ALA A 319 25.85 -11.68 -10.87
N ALA A 320 25.55 -12.64 -9.98
CA ALA A 320 25.66 -14.07 -10.26
C ALA A 320 24.59 -14.59 -11.24
N SER A 321 23.43 -13.94 -11.33
CA SER A 321 22.35 -14.32 -12.25
C SER A 321 22.72 -14.23 -13.73
N GLY A 322 23.83 -13.55 -14.06
CA GLY A 322 24.24 -13.31 -15.44
C GLY A 322 23.39 -12.25 -16.15
N LEU A 323 22.69 -11.39 -15.41
CA LEU A 323 22.00 -10.20 -15.91
C LEU A 323 22.95 -9.39 -16.81
N ARG A 324 22.53 -9.18 -18.07
CA ARG A 324 23.25 -8.40 -19.08
C ARG A 324 22.28 -7.46 -19.78
N ASN A 325 22.76 -6.28 -20.16
CA ASN A 325 21.98 -5.25 -20.86
C ASN A 325 20.70 -4.82 -20.12
N ALA A 326 20.63 -5.01 -18.81
CA ALA A 326 19.48 -4.60 -18.01
C ALA A 326 19.60 -3.15 -17.54
N ASN A 327 18.47 -2.45 -17.43
CA ASN A 327 18.39 -1.12 -16.84
C ASN A 327 18.04 -1.24 -15.36
N VAL A 328 18.98 -0.97 -14.47
CA VAL A 328 18.78 -1.07 -13.01
C VAL A 328 18.83 0.32 -12.39
N LEU A 329 17.77 0.69 -11.67
CA LEU A 329 17.77 1.88 -10.81
C LEU A 329 17.85 1.44 -9.36
N LEU A 330 18.99 1.69 -8.71
CA LEU A 330 19.19 1.45 -7.30
C LEU A 330 18.84 2.70 -6.50
N ILE A 331 17.83 2.61 -5.64
CA ILE A 331 17.43 3.68 -4.72
C ILE A 331 17.84 3.24 -3.31
N SER A 332 18.74 4.01 -2.69
CA SER A 332 19.26 3.70 -1.37
C SER A 332 19.46 4.98 -0.55
N ALA A 333 19.40 4.85 0.78
CA ALA A 333 19.77 5.94 1.66
C ALA A 333 21.28 6.23 1.60
N PHE A 334 22.11 5.18 1.65
CA PHE A 334 23.57 5.23 1.59
C PHE A 334 24.12 4.01 0.82
N LEU A 335 25.42 3.98 0.53
CA LEU A 335 26.10 2.81 -0.01
C LEU A 335 27.45 2.61 0.67
N THR A 336 27.65 1.42 1.24
CA THR A 336 28.94 1.00 1.81
C THR A 336 29.97 0.73 0.72
N PRO A 337 31.29 0.74 1.02
CA PRO A 337 32.33 0.44 0.03
C PRO A 337 32.11 -0.89 -0.69
N LYS A 338 31.72 -1.94 0.05
CA LYS A 338 31.40 -3.27 -0.53
C LYS A 338 30.23 -3.18 -1.52
N GLN A 339 29.16 -2.47 -1.17
CA GLN A 339 28.00 -2.30 -2.05
C GLN A 339 28.35 -1.50 -3.32
N ARG A 340 29.18 -0.45 -3.20
CA ARG A 340 29.67 0.32 -4.37
C ARG A 340 30.46 -0.58 -5.34
N MET A 341 31.37 -1.39 -4.82
CA MET A 341 32.13 -2.34 -5.65
C MET A 341 31.22 -3.34 -6.40
N LEU A 342 30.15 -3.81 -5.75
CA LEU A 342 29.19 -4.72 -6.38
C LEU A 342 28.34 -4.02 -7.45
N VAL A 343 27.94 -2.78 -7.22
CA VAL A 343 27.26 -1.94 -8.22
C VAL A 343 28.16 -1.72 -9.43
N ASP A 344 29.45 -1.44 -9.23
CA ASP A 344 30.40 -1.25 -10.33
C ASP A 344 30.65 -2.55 -11.10
N ARG A 345 30.66 -3.70 -10.42
CA ARG A 345 30.70 -5.02 -11.08
C ARG A 345 29.48 -5.26 -11.97
N LEU A 346 28.28 -4.86 -11.52
CA LEU A 346 27.07 -4.94 -12.33
C LEU A 346 27.18 -4.06 -13.59
N ARG A 347 27.74 -2.84 -13.45
CA ARG A 347 28.01 -1.94 -14.59
C ARG A 347 29.01 -2.54 -15.58
N GLN A 348 30.13 -3.08 -15.09
CA GLN A 348 31.16 -3.72 -15.91
C GLN A 348 30.64 -4.95 -16.66
N SER A 349 29.57 -5.58 -16.16
CA SER A 349 28.91 -6.72 -16.82
C SER A 349 27.99 -6.31 -17.98
N GLY A 350 27.98 -5.03 -18.36
CA GLY A 350 27.18 -4.48 -19.47
C GLY A 350 25.77 -4.01 -19.06
N ASN A 351 25.48 -3.90 -17.76
CA ASN A 351 24.21 -3.36 -17.29
C ASN A 351 24.27 -1.85 -17.09
N ARG A 352 23.17 -1.14 -17.36
CA ARG A 352 23.05 0.28 -17.05
C ARG A 352 22.53 0.42 -15.63
N VAL A 353 23.42 0.74 -14.68
CA VAL A 353 23.06 0.89 -13.26
C VAL A 353 23.13 2.35 -12.82
N GLU A 354 21.97 2.95 -12.61
CA GLU A 354 21.83 4.30 -12.03
C GLU A 354 21.60 4.19 -10.52
N THR A 355 22.21 5.07 -9.73
CA THR A 355 22.12 5.05 -8.26
C THR A 355 21.56 6.37 -7.74
N LEU A 356 20.39 6.33 -7.12
CA LEU A 356 19.80 7.45 -6.39
C LEU A 356 20.10 7.31 -4.90
N LEU A 357 20.98 8.20 -4.39
CA LEU A 357 21.28 8.32 -2.97
C LEU A 357 20.46 9.46 -2.37
N LEU A 358 19.64 9.15 -1.36
CA LEU A 358 18.71 10.10 -0.76
C LEU A 358 19.34 10.90 0.38
N TYR A 359 20.28 10.30 1.10
CA TYR A 359 21.02 10.96 2.14
C TYR A 359 22.41 11.30 1.60
N ARG A 360 22.58 12.52 1.08
CA ARG A 360 23.92 13.06 0.81
C ARG A 360 24.45 13.68 2.10
N GLU A 361 25.72 13.42 2.40
CA GLU A 361 26.46 14.16 3.40
C GLU A 361 26.15 15.65 3.27
N ALA A 362 25.75 16.28 4.38
CA ALA A 362 25.98 17.71 4.51
C ALA A 362 27.49 17.87 4.38
N ILE A 363 27.95 18.33 3.22
CA ILE A 363 29.34 18.73 3.01
C ILE A 363 29.57 19.82 4.05
N ALA A 364 30.36 19.49 5.07
CA ALA A 364 30.81 20.43 6.10
C ALA A 364 31.83 21.41 5.52
#